data_AF-A0A0C3A7C9-F1
#
_entry.id   AF-A0A0C3A7C9-F1
#
_cell.length_a   1.000
_cell.length_b   1.000
_cell.length_c   1.000
_cell.angle_alpha   90.00
_cell.angle_beta   90.00
_cell.angle_gamma   90.00
#
_symmetry.space_group_name_H-M   'P 1'
#
loop_
_entity.id
_entity.type
_entity.pdbx_description
1 polymer ?
#
loop_
_entity_poly.entity_id
_entity_poly.type
_entity_poly.pdbx_seq_one_letter_code
_entity_poly.pdbx_strand_id
1 'polypeptide(L)'
;MVLSPTPAHESILTAVKDRLTCVLGGIPIGLYNIYLETKSAAGIRMSTGVSWIPDGILDLWSEHNTTSRRLWLIESAFSQSDDDVMAKLRGYVLEIPELLVTCKILFKQAGIYQSLGVKRSVVKFLRSSILLTTNEWKKLVGDEFADVVVDGHTWFSLSSVSIHVWVHLPDHGINIDRPIRGSYSTGTLYPNIQLDEVM
;
A
#
# COMPACT_ATOMS: atom_id res chain seq x y z
N MET A 1 12.13 6.13 16.63
CA MET A 1 10.83 6.45 16.01
C MET A 1 9.95 5.23 16.19
N VAL A 2 8.78 5.34 16.83
CA VAL A 2 7.93 4.15 17.08
C VAL A 2 7.10 3.90 15.82
N LEU A 3 7.23 2.69 15.26
CA LEU A 3 6.52 2.29 14.05
C LEU A 3 5.02 2.13 14.35
N SER A 4 4.20 2.54 13.40
CA SER A 4 2.77 2.22 13.40
C SER A 4 2.55 0.70 13.49
N PRO A 5 1.45 0.23 14.10
CA PRO A 5 1.08 -1.19 14.07
C PRO A 5 0.97 -1.71 12.63
N THR A 6 1.67 -2.81 12.35
CA THR A 6 1.58 -3.59 11.09
C THR A 6 0.14 -3.90 10.67
N PRO A 7 -0.82 -4.20 11.56
CA PRO A 7 -2.19 -4.50 11.14
C PRO A 7 -2.94 -3.35 10.44
N ALA A 8 -2.67 -2.09 10.79
CA ALA A 8 -3.31 -0.93 10.15
C ALA A 8 -2.71 -0.65 8.76
N HIS A 9 -1.42 -0.94 8.60
CA HIS A 9 -0.73 -0.90 7.30
C HIS A 9 -1.28 -1.99 6.37
N GLU A 10 -1.35 -3.22 6.86
CA GLU A 10 -1.82 -4.38 6.11
C GLU A 10 -3.31 -4.26 5.72
N SER A 11 -4.16 -3.66 6.56
CA SER A 11 -5.59 -3.51 6.23
C SER A 11 -5.82 -2.59 5.02
N ILE A 12 -5.10 -1.47 4.95
CA ILE A 12 -5.17 -0.52 3.81
C ILE A 12 -4.60 -1.15 2.55
N LEU A 13 -3.43 -1.80 2.65
CA LEU A 13 -2.86 -2.53 1.53
C LEU A 13 -3.79 -3.64 1.05
N THR A 14 -4.44 -4.37 1.96
CA THR A 14 -5.42 -5.40 1.62
C THR A 14 -6.61 -4.81 0.88
N ALA A 15 -7.19 -3.70 1.35
CA ALA A 15 -8.30 -3.06 0.65
C ALA A 15 -7.92 -2.57 -0.76
N VAL A 16 -6.72 -2.02 -0.94
CA VAL A 16 -6.20 -1.63 -2.25
C VAL A 16 -5.99 -2.85 -3.14
N LYS A 17 -5.41 -3.93 -2.60
CA LYS A 17 -5.22 -5.21 -3.32
C LYS A 17 -6.56 -5.82 -3.72
N ASP A 18 -7.56 -5.86 -2.85
CA ASP A 18 -8.89 -6.42 -3.12
C ASP A 18 -9.62 -5.63 -4.21
N ARG A 19 -9.58 -4.29 -4.15
CA ARG A 19 -10.16 -3.42 -5.18
C ARG A 19 -9.42 -3.57 -6.51
N LEU A 20 -8.09 -3.65 -6.48
CA LEU A 20 -7.31 -3.88 -7.68
C LEU A 20 -7.66 -5.24 -8.29
N THR A 21 -7.68 -6.31 -7.52
CA THR A 21 -8.08 -7.66 -7.97
C THR A 21 -9.47 -7.66 -8.59
N CYS A 22 -10.43 -6.94 -7.99
CA CYS A 22 -11.77 -6.79 -8.53
C CYS A 22 -11.78 -6.08 -9.90
N VAL A 23 -11.04 -4.97 -10.04
CA VAL A 23 -10.91 -4.25 -11.31
C VAL A 23 -10.23 -5.13 -12.37
N LEU A 24 -9.16 -5.82 -12.00
CA LEU A 24 -8.42 -6.71 -12.90
C LEU A 24 -9.27 -7.90 -13.36
N GLY A 25 -10.09 -8.48 -12.48
CA GLY A 25 -11.05 -9.52 -12.83
C GLY A 25 -12.17 -9.06 -13.78
N GLY A 26 -12.40 -7.75 -13.86
CA GLY A 26 -13.34 -7.14 -14.80
C GLY A 26 -12.73 -6.82 -16.18
N ILE A 27 -11.41 -6.94 -16.35
CA ILE A 27 -10.76 -6.75 -17.65
C ILE A 27 -11.09 -7.99 -18.50
N PRO A 28 -11.66 -7.84 -19.71
CA PRO A 28 -11.92 -8.97 -20.59
C PRO A 28 -10.60 -9.45 -21.20
N ILE A 29 -9.83 -10.22 -20.42
CA ILE A 29 -8.61 -10.87 -20.86
C ILE A 29 -9.00 -12.06 -21.74
N GLY A 30 -9.26 -11.82 -23.03
CA GLY A 30 -9.70 -12.85 -23.97
C GLY A 30 -8.64 -13.93 -24.24
N LEU A 31 -9.10 -15.19 -24.28
CA LEU A 31 -8.58 -16.36 -25.05
C LEU A 31 -7.14 -16.89 -24.84
N TYR A 32 -6.25 -16.24 -24.08
CA TYR A 32 -4.82 -16.61 -24.06
C TYR A 32 -4.27 -17.20 -22.74
N ASN A 33 -5.13 -17.68 -21.83
CA ASN A 33 -4.73 -18.22 -20.50
C ASN A 33 -3.78 -17.26 -19.76
N ILE A 34 -4.10 -15.96 -19.80
CA ILE A 34 -3.31 -14.91 -19.15
C ILE A 34 -3.90 -14.64 -17.78
N TYR A 35 -3.06 -14.67 -16.76
CA TYR A 35 -3.43 -14.51 -15.36
C TYR A 35 -2.69 -13.34 -14.73
N LEU A 36 -3.40 -12.62 -13.88
CA LEU A 36 -2.90 -11.50 -13.09
C LEU A 36 -2.90 -11.92 -11.63
N GLU A 37 -1.73 -11.90 -10.99
CA GLU A 37 -1.59 -12.34 -9.61
C GLU A 37 -1.05 -11.21 -8.74
N THR A 38 -1.82 -10.83 -7.72
CA THR A 38 -1.37 -9.89 -6.68
C THR A 38 -0.68 -10.65 -5.56
N LYS A 39 0.63 -10.47 -5.40
CA LYS A 39 1.40 -11.13 -4.33
C LYS A 39 1.79 -10.17 -3.22
N SER A 40 1.77 -10.68 -1.99
CA SER A 40 2.57 -10.11 -0.90
C SER A 40 4.04 -10.48 -1.10
N ALA A 41 4.90 -9.57 -0.64
CA ALA A 41 6.24 -9.36 -1.15
C ALA A 41 7.17 -10.60 -1.22
N ALA A 42 7.58 -10.95 -2.43
CA ALA A 42 8.83 -11.69 -2.65
C ALA A 42 9.97 -10.67 -2.84
N GLY A 43 11.14 -10.95 -2.26
CA GLY A 43 12.31 -10.08 -2.41
C GLY A 43 12.75 -9.99 -3.89
N ILE A 44 12.90 -8.76 -4.37
CA ILE A 44 13.45 -8.45 -5.68
C ILE A 44 14.93 -8.17 -5.49
N ARG A 45 15.77 -9.03 -6.06
CA ARG A 45 17.22 -8.85 -6.02
C ARG A 45 17.64 -7.82 -7.06
N MET A 46 18.15 -6.70 -6.58
CA MET A 46 18.69 -5.64 -7.41
C MET A 46 20.08 -5.99 -7.94
N SER A 47 20.47 -5.34 -9.04
CA SER A 47 21.80 -5.40 -9.64
C SER A 47 22.91 -5.00 -8.66
N THR A 48 22.59 -4.09 -7.74
CA THR A 48 23.46 -3.66 -6.63
C THR A 48 23.69 -4.74 -5.58
N GLY A 49 22.99 -5.88 -5.66
CA GLY A 49 23.04 -6.97 -4.68
C GLY A 49 22.09 -6.79 -3.50
N VAL A 50 21.44 -5.63 -3.37
CA VAL A 50 20.42 -5.37 -2.35
C VAL A 50 19.10 -6.05 -2.74
N SER A 51 18.41 -6.65 -1.78
CA SER A 51 17.06 -7.20 -2.01
C SER A 51 16.03 -6.21 -1.49
N TRP A 52 15.11 -5.76 -2.35
CA TRP A 52 13.99 -4.91 -1.95
C TRP A 52 12.68 -5.69 -1.95
N ILE A 53 11.86 -5.41 -0.95
CA ILE A 53 10.61 -6.12 -0.68
C ILE A 53 9.48 -5.11 -0.96
N PRO A 54 8.74 -5.25 -2.08
CA PRO A 54 7.63 -4.37 -2.41
C PRO A 54 6.34 -4.77 -1.70
N ASP A 55 5.55 -3.79 -1.27
CA ASP A 55 4.29 -4.04 -0.55
C ASP A 55 3.23 -4.76 -1.41
N GLY A 56 3.31 -4.60 -2.74
CA GLY A 56 2.50 -5.33 -3.69
C GLY A 56 3.18 -5.54 -5.03
N ILE A 57 2.94 -6.70 -5.63
CA ILE A 57 3.41 -7.05 -6.97
C ILE A 57 2.21 -7.49 -7.79
N LEU A 58 2.12 -7.01 -9.04
CA LEU A 58 1.26 -7.59 -10.06
C LEU A 58 2.13 -8.20 -11.16
N ASP A 59 2.07 -9.52 -11.24
CA ASP A 59 2.73 -10.27 -12.29
C ASP A 59 1.68 -10.78 -13.30
N LEU A 60 2.06 -10.74 -14.57
CA LEU A 60 1.37 -11.33 -15.70
C LEU A 60 2.03 -12.67 -16.03
N TRP A 61 1.27 -13.74 -16.08
CA TRP A 61 1.78 -15.01 -16.55
C TRP A 61 0.79 -15.69 -17.48
N SER A 62 1.27 -16.63 -18.28
CA SER A 62 0.44 -17.42 -19.17
C SER A 62 0.79 -18.89 -19.06
N GLU A 63 -0.16 -19.81 -19.26
CA GLU A 63 0.14 -21.25 -19.22
C GLU A 63 1.24 -21.70 -20.20
N HIS A 64 1.40 -20.97 -21.31
CA HIS A 64 2.42 -21.24 -22.31
C HIS A 64 3.78 -20.59 -22.02
N ASN A 65 3.88 -19.78 -20.96
CA ASN A 65 5.11 -19.11 -20.55
C ASN A 65 5.29 -19.24 -19.04
N THR A 66 6.24 -20.08 -18.63
CA THR A 66 6.57 -20.32 -17.22
C THR A 66 7.25 -19.12 -16.56
N THR A 67 7.64 -18.10 -17.33
CA THR A 67 8.25 -16.87 -16.80
C THR A 67 7.19 -15.80 -16.65
N SER A 68 6.86 -15.46 -15.40
CA SER A 68 5.98 -14.34 -15.08
C SER A 68 6.65 -13.01 -15.43
N ARG A 69 5.93 -12.13 -16.11
CA ARG A 69 6.34 -10.75 -16.41
C ARG A 69 5.79 -9.81 -15.36
N ARG A 70 6.66 -9.00 -14.76
CA ARG A 70 6.27 -8.03 -13.75
C ARG A 70 5.72 -6.77 -14.39
N LEU A 71 4.44 -6.50 -14.18
CA LEU A 71 3.79 -5.34 -14.77
C LEU A 71 3.67 -4.17 -13.80
N TRP A 72 3.42 -4.46 -12.52
CA TRP A 72 3.16 -3.43 -11.52
C TRP A 72 3.88 -3.70 -10.21
N LEU A 73 4.51 -2.66 -9.66
CA LEU A 73 5.00 -2.62 -8.29
C LEU A 73 4.32 -1.53 -7.47
N ILE A 74 3.96 -1.88 -6.24
CA ILE A 74 3.29 -1.01 -5.27
C ILE A 74 4.17 -0.88 -4.03
N GLU A 75 4.40 0.35 -3.62
CA GLU A 75 5.06 0.69 -2.35
C GLU A 75 4.17 1.62 -1.54
N SER A 76 4.31 1.54 -0.22
CA SER A 76 3.62 2.40 0.73
C SER A 76 4.59 3.23 1.55
N ALA A 77 4.37 4.54 1.53
CA ALA A 77 5.06 5.49 2.40
C ALA A 77 4.28 5.59 3.71
N PHE A 78 4.60 4.68 4.64
CA PHE A 78 3.97 4.63 5.95
C PHE A 78 4.96 4.37 7.09
N SER A 79 5.55 3.17 7.12
CA SER A 79 6.65 2.82 8.04
C SER A 79 8.01 3.31 7.53
N GLN A 80 8.08 3.62 6.23
CA GLN A 80 9.21 4.20 5.52
C GLN A 80 8.90 5.66 5.17
N SER A 81 9.95 6.47 5.00
CA SER A 81 9.76 7.85 4.55
C SER A 81 9.29 7.88 3.09
N ASP A 82 8.66 8.99 2.70
CA ASP A 82 8.28 9.21 1.30
C ASP A 82 9.51 9.16 0.38
N ASP A 83 10.64 9.74 0.83
CA ASP A 83 11.89 9.77 0.08
C ASP A 83 12.47 8.37 -0.14
N ASP A 84 12.45 7.51 0.88
CA ASP A 84 12.91 6.12 0.79
C ASP A 84 12.07 5.34 -0.22
N VAL A 85 10.74 5.50 -0.16
CA VAL A 85 9.82 4.88 -1.11
C VAL A 85 10.07 5.37 -2.53
N MET A 86 10.22 6.68 -2.72
CA MET A 86 10.53 7.25 -4.04
C MET A 86 11.88 6.77 -4.57
N ALA A 87 12.89 6.60 -3.72
CA ALA A 87 14.17 6.00 -4.11
C ALA A 87 14.01 4.53 -4.55
N LYS A 88 13.20 3.74 -3.84
CA LYS A 88 12.87 2.36 -4.25
C LYS A 88 12.16 2.34 -5.61
N LEU A 89 11.15 3.18 -5.81
CA LEU A 89 10.42 3.24 -7.08
C LEU A 89 11.33 3.61 -8.26
N ARG A 90 12.25 4.56 -8.06
CA ARG A 90 13.26 4.89 -9.09
C ARG A 90 14.14 3.70 -9.41
N GLY A 91 14.63 2.97 -8.41
CA GLY A 91 15.44 1.77 -8.66
C GLY A 91 14.65 0.68 -9.39
N TYR A 92 13.37 0.46 -9.06
CA TYR A 92 12.54 -0.47 -9.81
C TYR A 92 12.38 -0.09 -11.29
N VAL A 93 12.11 1.19 -11.57
CA VAL A 93 11.98 1.67 -12.95
C VAL A 93 13.27 1.51 -13.75
N LEU A 94 14.43 1.71 -13.11
CA LEU A 94 15.73 1.57 -13.75
C LEU A 94 16.09 0.11 -14.01
N GLU A 95 15.78 -0.79 -13.07
CA GLU A 95 16.24 -2.19 -13.12
C GLU A 95 15.24 -3.15 -13.77
N ILE A 96 13.96 -2.76 -13.88
CA ILE A 96 12.89 -3.59 -14.43
C ILE A 96 12.33 -2.88 -15.66
N PRO A 97 12.97 -3.02 -16.84
CA PRO A 97 12.56 -2.30 -18.04
C PRO A 97 11.18 -2.72 -18.56
N GLU A 98 10.68 -3.90 -18.18
CA GLU A 98 9.32 -4.33 -18.52
C GLU A 98 8.23 -3.75 -17.62
N LEU A 99 8.58 -2.97 -16.59
CA LEU A 99 7.63 -2.41 -15.65
C LEU A 99 6.70 -1.42 -16.37
N LEU A 100 5.40 -1.73 -16.36
CA LEU A 100 4.38 -0.90 -17.01
C LEU A 100 3.76 0.12 -16.07
N VAL A 101 3.69 -0.18 -14.79
CA VAL A 101 3.08 0.67 -13.78
C VAL A 101 3.89 0.64 -12.50
N THR A 102 4.02 1.78 -11.86
CA THR A 102 4.47 1.84 -10.47
C THR A 102 3.52 2.69 -9.66
N CYS A 103 3.28 2.30 -8.41
CA CYS A 103 2.35 2.97 -7.52
C CYS A 103 3.01 3.25 -6.18
N LYS A 104 2.75 4.46 -5.69
CA LYS A 104 3.01 4.87 -4.32
C LYS A 104 1.69 5.10 -3.60
N ILE A 105 1.55 4.51 -2.43
CA ILE A 105 0.45 4.78 -1.50
C ILE A 105 1.03 5.57 -0.33
N LEU A 106 0.71 6.86 -0.25
CA LEU A 106 1.18 7.76 0.79
C LEU A 106 0.12 7.89 1.89
N PHE A 107 0.50 7.52 3.10
CA PHE A 107 -0.35 7.58 4.27
C PHE A 107 -0.03 8.85 5.06
N LYS A 108 -0.99 9.77 5.14
CA LYS A 108 -0.86 10.95 5.97
C LYS A 108 -1.59 10.72 7.28
N GLN A 109 -0.86 10.73 8.39
CA GLN A 109 -1.47 10.65 9.71
C GLN A 109 -1.99 12.03 10.13
N ALA A 110 -3.14 12.08 10.81
CA ALA A 110 -3.70 13.33 11.34
C ALA A 110 -2.91 13.85 12.55
N GLY A 111 -2.27 12.95 13.30
CA GLY A 111 -1.34 13.26 14.38
C GLY A 111 -0.17 12.29 14.39
N ILE A 112 0.93 12.68 15.06
CA ILE A 112 2.07 11.78 15.26
C ILE A 112 1.61 10.62 16.14
N TYR A 113 1.79 9.39 15.67
CA TYR A 113 1.57 8.20 16.50
C TYR A 113 2.25 8.33 17.87
N GLN A 114 1.45 8.27 18.93
CA GLN A 114 1.94 8.22 20.30
C GLN A 114 1.83 6.78 20.81
N SER A 115 2.98 6.14 20.99
CA SER A 115 3.03 4.81 21.58
C SER A 115 2.38 4.81 22.96
N LEU A 116 1.66 3.74 23.27
CA LEU A 116 1.05 3.52 24.58
C LEU A 116 2.05 3.54 25.74
N GLY A 117 3.35 3.34 25.47
CA GLY A 117 4.42 3.37 26.48
C GLY A 117 4.46 4.65 27.32
N VAL A 118 3.83 5.75 26.86
CA VAL A 118 3.72 7.01 27.60
C VAL A 118 2.61 6.96 28.68
N LYS A 119 1.56 6.14 28.51
CA LYS A 119 0.46 5.95 29.47
C LYS A 119 0.45 4.51 30.01
N ARG A 120 1.21 4.27 31.09
CA ARG A 120 1.38 2.94 31.73
C ARG A 120 0.06 2.23 32.08
N SER A 121 -1.00 2.98 32.42
CA SER A 121 -2.32 2.43 32.75
C SER A 121 -2.99 1.76 31.54
N VAL A 122 -2.93 2.39 30.37
CA VAL A 122 -3.54 1.89 29.12
C VAL A 122 -2.78 0.67 28.59
N VAL A 123 -1.44 0.66 28.70
CA VAL A 123 -0.61 -0.51 28.33
C VAL A 123 -0.98 -1.75 29.14
N LYS A 124 -1.21 -1.59 30.45
CA LYS A 124 -1.55 -2.72 31.33
C LYS A 124 -2.90 -3.31 30.96
N PHE A 125 -3.88 -2.44 30.66
CA PHE A 125 -5.22 -2.84 30.21
C PHE A 125 -5.16 -3.61 28.88
N LEU A 126 -4.52 -3.04 27.86
CA LEU A 126 -4.45 -3.66 26.52
C LEU A 126 -3.70 -4.99 26.50
N ARG A 127 -2.68 -5.16 27.36
CA ARG A 127 -1.98 -6.45 27.52
C ARG A 127 -2.85 -7.53 28.17
N SER A 128 -3.87 -7.13 28.92
CA SER A 128 -4.86 -8.04 29.50
C SER A 128 -6.11 -8.23 28.64
N SER A 129 -6.27 -7.43 27.58
CA SER A 129 -7.39 -7.55 26.65
C SER A 129 -7.22 -8.77 25.74
N ILE A 130 -8.35 -9.36 25.34
CA ILE A 130 -8.37 -10.50 24.43
C ILE A 130 -7.97 -10.00 23.03
N LEU A 131 -7.01 -10.67 22.41
CA LEU A 131 -6.63 -10.42 21.02
C LEU A 131 -7.81 -10.76 20.11
N LEU A 132 -8.28 -9.76 19.36
CA LEU A 132 -9.30 -9.96 18.34
C LEU A 132 -8.69 -10.68 17.14
N THR A 133 -9.43 -11.64 16.59
CA THR A 133 -9.16 -12.17 15.26
C THR A 133 -9.45 -11.11 14.20
N THR A 134 -8.85 -11.22 13.01
CA THR A 134 -9.08 -10.30 11.88
C THR A 134 -10.57 -10.13 11.56
N ASN A 135 -11.38 -11.19 11.69
CA ASN A 135 -12.81 -11.14 11.42
C ASN A 135 -13.58 -10.38 12.52
N GLU A 136 -13.18 -10.53 13.77
CA GLU A 136 -13.77 -9.76 14.88
C GLU A 136 -13.39 -8.28 14.78
N TRP A 137 -12.16 -7.99 14.39
CA TRP A 137 -11.71 -6.64 14.08
C TRP A 137 -12.56 -5.99 12.97
N LYS A 138 -12.70 -6.65 11.82
CA LYS A 138 -13.49 -6.13 10.69
C LYS A 138 -14.94 -5.82 11.07
N LYS A 139 -15.56 -6.61 11.95
CA LYS A 139 -16.92 -6.35 12.44
C LYS A 139 -17.04 -5.09 13.30
N LEU A 140 -15.97 -4.69 13.98
CA LEU A 140 -15.92 -3.51 14.84
C LEU A 140 -15.69 -2.23 14.06
N VAL A 141 -14.80 -2.26 13.05
CA VAL A 141 -14.42 -1.06 12.29
C VAL A 141 -15.30 -0.80 11.07
N GLY A 142 -16.12 -1.79 10.65
CA GLY A 142 -16.89 -1.71 9.41
C GLY A 142 -16.02 -1.84 8.15
N ASP A 143 -16.63 -1.65 6.98
CA ASP A 143 -15.92 -1.66 5.67
C ASP A 143 -15.27 -0.30 5.34
N GLU A 144 -15.44 0.71 6.19
CA GLU A 144 -14.87 2.04 6.01
C GLU A 144 -13.72 2.30 6.99
N PHE A 145 -12.67 2.98 6.52
CA PHE A 145 -11.50 3.30 7.33
C PHE A 145 -11.83 4.41 8.33
N ALA A 146 -12.12 4.04 9.58
CA ALA A 146 -12.26 4.95 10.72
C ALA A 146 -10.98 5.00 11.57
N ASP A 147 -10.84 6.03 12.40
CA ASP A 147 -9.80 6.10 13.43
C ASP A 147 -9.74 4.80 14.23
N VAL A 148 -8.53 4.30 14.45
CA VAL A 148 -8.35 3.12 15.28
C VAL A 148 -8.27 3.57 16.72
N VAL A 149 -9.43 3.72 17.36
CA VAL A 149 -9.54 3.98 18.80
C VAL A 149 -9.75 2.65 19.51
N VAL A 150 -8.80 2.27 20.37
CA VAL A 150 -8.93 1.08 21.23
C VAL A 150 -8.90 1.56 22.68
N ASP A 151 -9.98 1.30 23.41
CA ASP A 151 -10.15 1.67 24.82
C ASP A 151 -9.88 3.15 25.13
N GLY A 152 -10.38 4.05 24.25
CA GLY A 152 -10.21 5.50 24.38
C GLY A 152 -8.81 6.02 24.05
N HIS A 153 -7.92 5.17 23.54
CA HIS A 153 -6.63 5.56 22.98
C HIS A 153 -6.68 5.51 21.46
N THR A 154 -6.40 6.64 20.81
CA THR A 154 -6.23 6.68 19.35
C THR A 154 -4.88 6.05 18.99
N TRP A 155 -4.92 4.79 18.57
CA TRP A 155 -3.74 4.03 18.12
C TRP A 155 -3.28 4.49 16.75
N PHE A 156 -4.21 4.92 15.90
CA PHE A 156 -3.90 5.36 14.55
C PHE A 156 -5.00 6.33 14.10
N SER A 157 -4.59 7.51 13.65
CA SER A 157 -5.50 8.48 13.03
C SER A 157 -4.95 8.90 11.68
N LEU A 158 -5.76 8.69 10.65
CA LEU A 158 -5.41 8.91 9.26
C LEU A 158 -6.09 10.20 8.79
N SER A 159 -5.30 11.15 8.28
CA SER A 159 -5.81 12.36 7.64
C SER A 159 -6.19 12.11 6.19
N SER A 160 -5.39 11.34 5.45
CA SER A 160 -5.65 11.02 4.04
C SER A 160 -4.77 9.86 3.55
N VAL A 161 -5.23 9.10 2.57
CA VAL A 161 -4.38 8.18 1.80
C VAL A 161 -4.32 8.66 0.36
N SER A 162 -3.14 9.07 -0.09
CA SER A 162 -2.94 9.49 -1.48
C SER A 162 -2.32 8.35 -2.29
N ILE A 163 -2.94 8.03 -3.41
CA ILE A 163 -2.46 7.02 -4.35
C ILE A 163 -1.87 7.79 -5.54
N HIS A 164 -0.64 7.47 -5.87
CA HIS A 164 0.11 8.06 -6.97
C HIS A 164 0.48 6.93 -7.92
N VAL A 165 0.07 7.04 -9.19
CA VAL A 165 0.31 6.00 -10.20
C VAL A 165 1.07 6.62 -11.35
N TRP A 166 2.19 6.01 -11.70
CA TRP A 166 2.94 6.32 -12.92
C TRP A 166 2.83 5.15 -13.88
N VAL A 167 2.57 5.46 -15.14
CA VAL A 167 2.40 4.46 -16.21
C VAL A 167 3.46 4.65 -17.29
N HIS A 168 3.88 3.53 -17.86
CA HIS A 168 4.86 3.47 -18.93
C HIS A 168 4.27 4.04 -20.22
N LEU A 169 4.95 5.04 -20.80
CA LEU A 169 4.65 5.53 -22.14
C LEU A 169 5.55 4.85 -23.18
N PRO A 170 5.03 4.49 -24.37
CA PRO A 170 5.81 3.78 -25.40
C PRO A 170 7.17 4.42 -25.72
N ASP A 171 7.22 5.75 -25.80
CA ASP A 171 8.42 6.49 -26.24
C ASP A 171 9.29 7.02 -25.09
N HIS A 172 8.81 6.94 -23.85
CA HIS A 172 9.42 7.64 -22.71
C HIS A 172 9.61 6.77 -21.46
N GLY A 173 9.06 5.55 -21.45
CA GLY A 173 9.05 4.70 -20.27
C GLY A 173 8.26 5.31 -19.11
N ILE A 174 8.59 4.89 -17.90
CA ILE A 174 8.10 5.51 -16.67
C ILE A 174 9.07 6.62 -16.26
N ASN A 175 8.59 7.85 -16.12
CA ASN A 175 9.35 8.94 -15.53
C ASN A 175 8.67 9.42 -14.24
N ILE A 176 9.24 9.02 -13.10
CA ILE A 176 8.70 9.35 -11.77
C ILE A 176 8.91 10.82 -11.42
N ASP A 177 10.07 11.38 -11.77
CA ASP A 177 10.49 12.73 -11.35
C ASP A 177 9.88 13.84 -12.21
N ARG A 178 9.56 13.52 -13.47
CA ARG A 178 8.98 14.46 -14.43
C ARG A 178 7.88 13.78 -15.23
N PRO A 179 6.70 13.57 -14.60
CA PRO A 179 5.60 12.93 -15.28
C PRO A 179 5.14 13.75 -16.49
N ILE A 180 4.95 13.07 -17.60
CA ILE A 180 4.38 13.62 -18.83
C ILE A 180 2.86 13.55 -18.71
N ARG A 181 2.14 14.42 -19.43
CA ARG A 181 0.68 14.37 -19.46
C ARG A 181 0.20 12.97 -19.86
N GLY A 182 -0.62 12.35 -19.01
CA GLY A 182 -1.13 11.00 -19.22
C GLY A 182 -0.22 9.87 -18.71
N SER A 183 1.02 10.17 -18.28
CA SER A 183 1.92 9.17 -17.65
C SER A 183 1.77 9.10 -16.13
N TYR A 184 0.92 9.95 -15.55
CA TYR A 184 0.75 10.07 -14.11
C TYR A 184 -0.67 10.44 -13.76
N SER A 185 -1.18 9.80 -12.72
CA SER A 185 -2.44 10.14 -12.08
C SER A 185 -2.30 10.06 -10.58
N THR A 186 -3.08 10.86 -9.88
CA THR A 186 -3.19 10.77 -8.43
C THR A 186 -4.65 10.85 -8.03
N GLY A 187 -4.98 10.11 -6.97
CA GLY A 187 -6.26 10.17 -6.32
C GLY A 187 -6.05 10.11 -4.81
N THR A 188 -6.97 10.70 -4.07
CA THR A 188 -6.94 10.64 -2.61
C THR A 188 -8.16 9.86 -2.15
N LEU A 189 -7.93 8.82 -1.36
CA LEU A 189 -8.96 8.23 -0.52
C LEU A 189 -9.05 9.10 0.74
N TYR A 190 -10.29 9.43 1.14
CA TYR A 190 -10.60 10.25 2.32
C TYR A 190 -10.05 11.69 2.24
N PRO A 191 -10.37 12.49 1.20
CA PRO A 191 -9.79 13.83 1.05
C PRO A 191 -10.23 14.83 2.14
N ASN A 192 -11.32 14.57 2.88
CA ASN A 192 -12.00 15.56 3.72
C ASN A 192 -12.61 15.00 5.01
N ILE A 193 -11.95 14.08 5.74
CA ILE A 193 -12.41 13.80 7.11
C ILE A 193 -11.67 14.76 8.07
N GLN A 194 -12.24 15.95 8.30
CA GLN A 194 -11.92 16.73 9.49
C GLN A 194 -12.66 16.07 10.67
N LEU A 195 -11.94 15.26 11.44
CA LEU A 195 -12.48 14.55 12.60
C LEU A 195 -12.51 15.41 13.88
N ASP A 196 -12.07 16.66 13.81
CA ASP A 196 -12.15 17.61 14.92
C ASP A 196 -13.60 17.96 15.31
N GLU A 197 -14.60 17.54 14.52
CA GLU A 197 -16.04 17.78 14.77
C GLU A 197 -16.83 16.57 15.32
N VAL A 198 -16.18 15.44 15.61
CA VAL A 198 -16.84 14.33 16.34
C VAL A 198 -16.37 14.35 17.79
N MET A 199 -16.98 15.24 18.56
CA MET A 199 -16.86 15.32 20.02
C MET A 199 -17.92 14.45 20.70
#